data_AF-A0A7C1CBG8-F1
#
_entry.id   AF-A0A7C1CBG8-F1
#
_cell.length_a   1.000
_cell.length_b   1.000
_cell.length_c   1.000
_cell.angle_alpha   90.00
_cell.angle_beta   90.00
_cell.angle_gamma   90.00
#
_symmetry.space_group_name_H-M   'P 1'
#
loop_
_entity.id
_entity.type
_entity.pdbx_description
1 polymer ?
#
loop_
_entity_poly.entity_id
_entity_poly.type
_entity_poly.pdbx_seq_one_letter_code
_entity_poly.pdbx_strand_id
1 'polypeptide(L)' 'MEAQFVVSSPGRADFLNTHQDYKGLPVVPAAINLRLYISANLSNGNRFNVKSIDLEEHNEPSTDSFK' A
#
# COMPACT_ATOMS: atom_id res chain seq x y z
N MET A 1 -21.49 2.74 2.68
CA MET A 1 -21.54 2.33 1.27
C MET A 1 -20.59 1.15 1.17
N GLU A 2 -21.07 -0.05 0.88
CA GLU A 2 -20.24 -1.26 0.79
C GLU A 2 -19.23 -1.07 -0.35
N ALA A 3 -17.94 -1.28 -0.10
CA ALA A 3 -16.92 -1.18 -1.13
C ALA A 3 -17.01 -2.40 -2.06
N GLN A 4 -17.07 -2.19 -3.37
CA GLN A 4 -17.19 -3.27 -4.35
C GLN A 4 -15.96 -4.19 -4.34
N PHE A 5 -14.78 -3.62 -4.13
CA PHE A 5 -13.53 -4.36 -4.02
C PHE A 5 -12.80 -3.95 -2.76
N VAL A 6 -12.35 -4.95 -2.00
CA VAL A 6 -11.47 -4.77 -0.85
C VAL A 6 -10.34 -5.78 -0.96
N VAL A 7 -9.11 -5.27 -0.97
CA VAL A 7 -7.90 -6.10 -1.05
C VAL A 7 -6.92 -5.70 0.03
N SER A 8 -5.98 -6.59 0.33
CA SER A 8 -4.89 -6.27 1.24
C SER A 8 -3.60 -6.99 0.87
N SER A 9 -2.47 -6.38 1.21
CA SER A 9 -1.13 -6.96 1.08
C SER A 9 -0.41 -6.94 2.43
N PRO A 10 0.37 -7.97 2.80
CA PRO A 10 1.23 -7.89 3.97
C PRO A 10 2.40 -6.93 3.73
N GLY A 11 2.89 -6.31 4.79
CA GLY A 11 4.22 -5.72 4.85
C GLY A 11 5.28 -6.80 4.95
N ARG A 12 6.55 -6.40 4.92
CA ARG A 12 7.68 -7.31 5.07
C ARG A 12 8.70 -6.77 6.07
N ALA A 13 9.44 -7.67 6.68
CA ALA A 13 10.66 -7.38 7.41
C ALA A 13 11.77 -8.35 6.95
N ASP A 14 13.02 -7.92 7.08
CA ASP A 14 14.16 -8.80 6.83
C ASP A 14 14.30 -9.75 8.02
N PHE A 15 14.02 -11.03 7.80
CA PHE A 15 14.07 -12.04 8.86
C PHE A 15 15.51 -12.47 9.12
N LEU A 16 16.32 -12.63 8.08
CA LEU A 16 17.75 -12.92 8.17
C LEU A 16 18.55 -12.05 7.20
N ASN A 17 19.77 -11.72 7.63
CA ASN A 17 20.80 -11.02 6.84
C ASN A 17 20.51 -9.54 6.52
N THR A 18 20.01 -8.77 7.49
CA THR A 18 19.95 -7.30 7.40
C THR A 18 21.33 -6.72 7.04
N HIS A 19 21.37 -5.66 6.21
CA HIS A 19 22.58 -4.98 5.73
C HIS A 19 23.50 -5.78 4.80
N GLN A 20 23.21 -7.04 4.50
CA GLN A 20 23.97 -7.83 3.51
C GLN A 20 23.49 -7.58 2.08
N ASP A 21 22.24 -7.14 1.90
CA ASP A 21 21.66 -6.68 0.65
C ASP A 21 22.47 -5.56 -0.01
N TYR A 22 23.04 -4.65 0.79
CA TYR A 22 23.92 -3.58 0.29
C TYR A 22 25.19 -4.09 -0.39
N LYS A 23 25.58 -5.34 -0.09
CA LYS A 23 26.73 -6.02 -0.70
C LYS A 23 26.31 -6.99 -1.80
N GLY A 24 25.03 -7.00 -2.20
CA GLY A 24 24.49 -7.91 -3.21
C GLY A 24 24.35 -9.36 -2.73
N LEU A 25 24.35 -9.60 -1.41
CA LEU A 25 24.23 -10.95 -0.84
C LEU A 25 22.76 -11.29 -0.52
N PRO A 26 22.41 -12.60 -0.43
CA PRO A 26 21.03 -13.02 -0.19
C PRO A 26 20.47 -12.56 1.16
N VAL A 27 19.21 -12.12 1.13
CA VAL A 27 18.38 -11.80 2.30
C VAL A 27 17.16 -12.71 2.31
N VAL A 28 16.71 -13.09 3.51
CA VAL A 28 15.45 -13.82 3.68
C VAL A 28 14.42 -12.87 4.27
N PRO A 29 13.53 -12.28 3.45
CA PRO A 29 12.42 -11.48 3.96
C PRO A 29 11.27 -12.37 4.42
N ALA A 30 10.52 -11.92 5.43
CA ALA A 30 9.28 -12.55 5.86
C ALA A 30 8.12 -11.56 5.79
N ALA A 31 6.96 -12.04 5.37
CA ALA A 31 5.72 -11.29 5.46
C ALA A 31 5.31 -11.14 6.92
N ILE A 32 4.93 -9.93 7.31
CA ILE A 32 4.44 -9.62 8.66
C ILE A 32 2.96 -9.24 8.62
N ASN A 33 2.26 -9.41 9.74
CA ASN A 33 0.84 -9.07 9.85
C ASN A 33 0.58 -7.56 10.05
N LEU A 34 1.36 -6.72 9.36
CA LEU A 34 1.13 -5.28 9.21
C LEU A 34 0.66 -5.08 7.77
N ARG A 35 -0.63 -4.78 7.54
CA ARG A 35 -1.22 -4.89 6.20
C ARG A 35 -1.57 -3.52 5.62
N LEU A 36 -1.30 -3.36 4.32
CA LEU A 36 -1.89 -2.29 3.52
C LEU A 36 -3.28 -2.76 3.07
N TYR A 37 -4.29 -1.90 3.21
CA TYR A 37 -5.64 -2.13 2.72
C TYR A 37 -5.97 -1.14 1.61
N ILE A 38 -6.61 -1.63 0.55
CA ILE A 38 -7.15 -0.79 -0.52
C ILE A 38 -8.61 -1.17 -0.71
N SER A 39 -9.47 -0.15 -0.75
CA SER A 39 -10.87 -0.30 -1.13
C SER A 39 -11.16 0.51 -2.39
N ALA A 40 -12.01 -0.01 -3.25
CA ALA A 40 -12.38 0.64 -4.50
C ALA A 40 -13.85 0.42 -4.85
N ASN A 41 -14.42 1.44 -5.48
CA ASN A 41 -15.74 1.40 -6.09
C ASN A 41 -15.61 1.82 -7.55
N LEU A 42 -16.28 1.11 -8.46
CA LEU A 42 -16.36 1.55 -9.85
C LEU A 42 -17.18 2.83 -9.96
N SER A 43 -16.68 3.75 -10.77
CA SER A 43 -17.36 4.99 -11.14
C SER A 43 -17.71 4.91 -12.62
N ASN A 44 -18.89 5.43 -13.00
CA ASN A 44 -19.33 5.49 -14.40
C ASN A 44 -18.66 6.63 -15.21
N GLY A 45 -17.69 7.35 -14.63
CA GLY A 45 -16.98 8.46 -15.28
C GLY A 45 -15.57 8.09 -15.73
N ASN A 46 -14.99 8.91 -16.62
CA ASN A 46 -13.60 8.80 -17.07
C ASN A 46 -12.62 9.50 -16.10
N ARG A 47 -12.77 9.27 -14.79
CA ARG A 47 -11.86 9.82 -13.78
C ARG A 47 -11.51 8.76 -12.75
N PHE A 48 -10.23 8.57 -12.53
CA PHE A 48 -9.69 7.69 -11.51
C PHE A 48 -9.13 8.55 -10.38
N ASN A 49 -9.62 8.36 -9.16
CA ASN A 49 -9.12 9.09 -7.98
C ASN A 49 -8.49 8.08 -7.02
N VAL A 50 -7.30 8.41 -6.52
CA VAL A 50 -6.62 7.64 -5.49
C VAL A 50 -6.57 8.51 -4.25
N LYS A 51 -7.04 7.97 -3.11
CA LYS A 51 -7.02 8.67 -1.83
C LYS A 51 -6.29 7.82 -0.79
N SER A 52 -5.30 8.41 -0.12
CA SER A 52 -4.67 7.85 1.07
C SER A 52 -5.35 8.40 2.32
N ILE A 53 -5.97 7.52 3.11
CA ILE A 53 -6.61 7.92 4.37
C ILE A 53 -5.53 8.30 5.40
N ASP A 54 -4.45 7.53 5.45
CA ASP A 54 -3.35 7.79 6.39
C ASP A 54 -2.71 9.16 6.17
N LEU A 55 -2.50 9.59 4.91
CA LEU A 55 -1.96 10.93 4.63
C LEU A 55 -2.93 12.05 5.00
N GLU A 56 -4.24 11.84 4.79
CA GLU A 56 -5.27 12.80 5.20
C GLU A 56 -5.27 13.00 6.72
N GLU A 57 -5.12 11.93 7.50
CA GLU A 57 -5.00 11.99 8.96
C GLU A 57 -3.78 12.80 9.43
N HIS A 58 -2.70 12.77 8.64
CA HIS A 58 -1.48 13.56 8.90
C HIS A 58 -1.54 14.99 8.35
N ASN A 59 -2.68 15.41 7.77
CA ASN A 59 -2.85 16.72 7.10
C ASN A 59 -1.89 16.93 5.92
N GLU A 60 -1.49 15.85 5.25
CA GLU A 60 -0.66 15.87 4.05
C GLU A 60 -1.53 15.82 2.78
N PRO A 61 -1.00 16.25 1.61
CA PRO A 61 -1.66 16.01 0.33
C PRO A 61 -1.99 14.51 0.15
N SER A 62 -3.27 14.20 0.02
CA SER A 62 -3.76 12.82 0.18
C SER A 62 -4.57 12.28 -1.00
N THR A 63 -4.86 13.10 -2.01
CA THR A 63 -5.72 12.73 -3.13
C THR A 63 -5.09 13.09 -4.47
N ASP A 64 -4.93 12.09 -5.33
CA ASP A 64 -4.55 12.24 -6.73
C ASP A 64 -5.75 11.97 -7.65
N SER A 65 -5.78 12.61 -8.82
CA SER A 65 -6.87 12.49 -9.79
C SER A 65 -6.35 12.44 -11.22
N PHE A 66 -6.80 11.44 -11.97
CA PHE A 66 -6.36 11.14 -13.34
C PHE A 66 -7.57 11.07 -14.29
N LYS A 67 -7.40 11.49 -15.55
CA LYS A 67 -8.40 11.44 -16.63
C LYS A 67 -7.90 10.58 -17.80
#